data_AF-A0A2P8VSK6-F1
#
_entry.id   AF-A0A2P8VSK6-F1
#
_cell.length_a   1.000
_cell.length_b   1.000
_cell.length_c   1.000
_cell.angle_alpha   90.00
_cell.angle_beta   90.00
_cell.angle_gamma   90.00
#
_symmetry.space_group_name_H-M   'P 1'
#
loop_
_entity.id
_entity.type
_entity.pdbx_description
1 polymer ?
#
loop_
_entity_poly.entity_id
_entity_poly.type
_entity_poly.pdbx_seq_one_letter_code
_entity_poly.pdbx_strand_id
1 'polypeptide(L)'
;MVTGLLQLVLLANRPARLARSGFVLPTTVLLVLMVVLTATALTYRSFTRSDMAISQREQQVISNAATPAIDRAKAKIEFLFRTDNRFPSGVPASDILADLMLVTNTYAGYTNRVTRLPGANDPYTLPDETRVDINGDGVLDNAWSFNTDLNGDGAVAAQELVVYSILVDDQGPRLQTTTRLDGPVNQAKADALVTRTGPLATTEASASCAGALAEGGWQVVQQGNNSTLQKNFQVNAFVANLNDANRTFETLEFQQSRTAARANKWGAWFRYDLDISPGPEFNWNGAMHTDGNLFTISNGYRSHMISSHNSCLYGQESSEISLSEIDLNGDGVGTPGTVVGGQQEFQGQAVRGTLRFDNTTDGTNPRIHVWNGAGVAARVNLDLTNARDSVRTSAANNNARPSDIAMNPMLLFTRDIAQ
;
A
#
# COMPACT_ATOMS: atom_id res chain seq x y z
N MET A 1 -22.45 -53.76 1.45
CA MET A 1 -22.22 -55.13 1.98
C MET A 1 -22.98 -55.45 3.28
N VAL A 2 -23.38 -54.47 4.09
CA VAL A 2 -24.08 -54.69 5.38
C VAL A 2 -25.57 -55.07 5.21
N THR A 3 -26.19 -54.72 4.09
CA THR A 3 -27.62 -54.98 3.81
C THR A 3 -27.95 -56.45 3.50
N GLY A 4 -26.99 -57.22 2.95
CA GLY A 4 -27.21 -58.65 2.63
C GLY A 4 -27.14 -59.56 3.86
N LEU A 5 -26.39 -59.17 4.89
CA LEU A 5 -26.22 -59.95 6.12
C LEU A 5 -27.45 -59.87 7.04
N LEU A 6 -28.14 -58.73 7.04
CA LEU A 6 -29.40 -58.53 7.78
C LEU A 6 -30.58 -59.33 7.21
N GLN A 7 -30.61 -59.56 5.90
CA GLN A 7 -31.66 -60.37 5.25
C GLN A 7 -31.48 -61.88 5.49
N LEU A 8 -30.25 -62.35 5.71
CA LEU A 8 -29.95 -63.75 5.98
C LEU A 8 -30.36 -64.18 7.40
N VAL A 9 -30.32 -63.27 8.37
CA VAL A 9 -30.75 -63.54 9.76
C VAL A 9 -32.28 -63.60 9.88
N LEU A 10 -33.02 -62.86 9.05
CA LEU A 10 -34.49 -62.87 9.06
C LEU A 10 -35.10 -64.13 8.42
N LEU A 11 -34.37 -64.82 7.54
CA LEU A 11 -34.84 -66.05 6.89
C LEU A 11 -34.58 -67.34 7.70
N ALA A 12 -33.83 -67.27 8.79
CA ALA A 12 -33.50 -68.43 9.63
C ALA A 12 -34.60 -68.79 10.65
N ASN A 13 -35.71 -68.04 10.71
CA ASN A 13 -36.73 -68.22 11.75
C ASN A 13 -37.86 -69.15 11.29
N ARG A 14 -37.62 -70.47 11.32
CA ARG A 14 -38.68 -71.49 11.34
C ARG A 14 -38.87 -71.98 12.78
N PRO A 15 -40.06 -71.88 13.39
CA PRO A 15 -40.26 -72.33 14.77
C PRO A 15 -40.31 -73.86 14.82
N ALA A 16 -39.18 -74.49 15.14
CA ALA A 16 -39.17 -75.86 15.61
C ALA A 16 -39.80 -75.90 17.01
N ARG A 17 -40.74 -76.84 17.20
CA ARG A 17 -41.52 -77.03 18.42
C ARG A 17 -40.62 -77.09 19.65
N LEU A 18 -40.84 -76.14 20.57
CA LEU A 18 -40.23 -76.08 21.90
C LEU A 18 -40.69 -77.26 22.77
N ALA A 19 -39.78 -78.18 23.05
CA ALA A 19 -39.81 -78.99 24.26
C ALA A 19 -38.82 -78.39 25.25
N ARG A 20 -39.35 -77.83 26.35
CA ARG A 20 -38.70 -77.48 27.63
C ARG A 20 -37.15 -77.42 27.63
N SER A 21 -36.59 -76.22 27.52
CA SER A 21 -35.35 -75.83 28.20
C SER A 21 -35.17 -74.31 28.21
N GLY A 22 -35.16 -73.71 29.42
CA GLY A 22 -34.45 -72.49 29.80
C GLY A 22 -34.83 -71.15 29.15
N PHE A 23 -35.42 -70.25 29.96
CA PHE A 23 -35.57 -68.80 29.77
C PHE A 23 -34.25 -68.03 29.51
N VAL A 24 -33.13 -68.74 29.34
CA VAL A 24 -31.76 -68.22 29.27
C VAL A 24 -31.30 -67.99 27.82
N LEU A 25 -31.90 -68.66 26.82
CA LEU A 25 -31.43 -68.58 25.42
C LEU A 25 -31.75 -67.23 24.72
N PRO A 26 -32.98 -66.67 24.83
CA PRO A 26 -33.28 -65.38 24.20
C PRO A 26 -32.58 -64.21 24.88
N THR A 27 -32.39 -64.30 26.21
CA THR A 27 -31.75 -63.26 27.03
C THR A 27 -30.25 -63.19 26.80
N THR A 28 -29.59 -64.34 26.61
CA THR A 28 -28.16 -64.41 26.24
C THR A 28 -27.91 -63.90 24.82
N VAL A 29 -28.76 -64.23 23.85
CA VAL A 29 -28.63 -63.70 22.47
C VAL A 29 -28.79 -62.18 22.44
N LEU A 30 -29.77 -61.62 23.17
CA LEU A 30 -29.98 -60.17 23.23
C LEU A 30 -28.80 -59.45 23.93
N LEU A 31 -28.23 -60.04 24.97
CA LEU A 31 -27.02 -59.55 25.63
C LEU A 31 -25.81 -59.55 24.70
N VAL A 32 -25.56 -60.65 23.98
CA VAL A 32 -24.46 -60.74 23.02
C VAL A 32 -24.62 -59.72 21.91
N LEU A 33 -25.84 -59.55 21.38
CA LEU A 33 -26.14 -58.58 20.33
C LEU A 33 -25.96 -57.14 20.81
N MET A 34 -26.38 -56.84 22.04
CA MET A 34 -26.15 -55.53 22.68
C MET A 34 -24.65 -55.26 22.87
N VAL A 35 -23.88 -56.24 23.36
CA VAL A 35 -22.42 -56.11 23.54
C VAL A 35 -21.74 -55.87 22.18
N VAL A 36 -22.08 -56.64 21.15
CA VAL A 36 -21.53 -56.44 19.80
C VAL A 36 -21.92 -55.07 19.23
N LEU A 37 -23.17 -54.61 19.41
CA LEU A 37 -23.57 -53.28 18.96
C LEU A 37 -22.80 -52.17 19.69
N THR A 38 -22.68 -52.27 21.02
CA THR A 38 -21.94 -51.28 21.81
C THR A 38 -20.45 -51.27 21.46
N ALA A 39 -19.83 -52.45 21.30
CA ALA A 39 -18.45 -52.57 20.86
C ALA A 39 -18.27 -51.93 19.48
N THR A 40 -19.11 -52.28 18.50
CA THR A 40 -19.05 -51.73 17.14
C THR A 40 -19.25 -50.21 17.12
N ALA A 41 -20.20 -49.69 17.92
CA ALA A 41 -20.44 -48.25 18.05
C ALA A 41 -19.27 -47.52 18.72
N LEU A 42 -18.63 -48.12 19.72
CA LEU A 42 -17.42 -47.59 20.36
C LEU A 42 -16.24 -47.61 19.39
N THR A 43 -16.03 -48.69 18.64
CA THR A 43 -14.96 -48.77 17.63
C THR A 43 -15.16 -47.75 16.53
N TYR A 44 -16.39 -47.57 16.02
CA TYR A 44 -16.70 -46.54 15.04
C TYR A 44 -16.43 -45.13 15.58
N ARG A 45 -16.84 -44.84 16.81
CA ARG A 45 -16.51 -43.56 17.48
C ARG A 45 -15.01 -43.37 17.66
N SER A 46 -14.26 -44.42 17.99
CA SER A 46 -12.81 -44.36 18.08
C SER A 46 -12.17 -44.03 16.73
N PHE A 47 -12.58 -44.71 15.64
CA PHE A 47 -12.09 -44.39 14.29
C PHE A 47 -12.39 -42.93 13.90
N THR A 48 -13.62 -42.47 14.07
CA THR A 48 -13.97 -41.07 13.74
C THR A 48 -13.18 -40.05 14.57
N ARG A 49 -12.89 -40.33 15.85
CA ARG A 49 -12.06 -39.45 16.70
C ARG A 49 -10.59 -39.48 16.29
N SER A 50 -10.08 -40.65 15.91
CA SER A 50 -8.72 -40.78 15.38
C SER A 50 -8.56 -40.00 14.08
N ASP A 51 -9.50 -40.12 13.14
CA ASP A 51 -9.47 -39.38 11.87
C ASP A 51 -9.50 -37.86 12.10
N MET A 52 -10.36 -37.38 13.01
CA MET A 52 -10.40 -35.96 13.37
C MET A 52 -9.10 -35.48 14.02
N ALA A 53 -8.49 -36.27 14.91
CA ALA A 53 -7.24 -35.90 15.57
C ALA A 53 -6.04 -35.90 14.62
N ILE A 54 -6.01 -36.81 13.65
CA ILE A 54 -4.99 -36.85 12.59
C ILE A 54 -5.13 -35.61 11.71
N SER A 55 -6.33 -35.32 11.22
CA SER A 55 -6.58 -34.14 10.38
C SER A 55 -6.23 -32.82 11.09
N GLN A 56 -6.54 -32.69 12.38
CA GLN A 56 -6.18 -31.49 13.15
C GLN A 56 -4.66 -31.32 13.33
N ARG A 57 -3.93 -32.42 13.57
CA ARG A 57 -2.47 -32.36 13.65
C ARG A 57 -1.84 -32.01 12.31
N GLU A 58 -2.33 -32.59 11.23
CA GLU A 58 -1.86 -32.29 9.87
C GLU A 58 -2.11 -30.82 9.53
N GLN A 59 -3.29 -30.27 9.82
CA GLN A 59 -3.56 -28.84 9.64
C GLN A 59 -2.58 -27.96 10.42
N GLN A 60 -2.24 -28.32 11.67
CA GLN A 60 -1.28 -27.52 12.44
C GLN A 60 0.14 -27.56 11.86
N VAL A 61 0.56 -28.71 11.32
CA VAL A 61 1.87 -28.86 10.67
C VAL A 61 1.92 -28.07 9.37
N ILE A 62 0.84 -28.13 8.57
CA ILE A 62 0.72 -27.42 7.29
C ILE A 62 0.72 -25.90 7.50
N SER A 63 0.06 -25.40 8.54
CA SER A 63 0.04 -23.97 8.86
C SER A 63 1.45 -23.45 9.18
N ASN A 64 2.22 -24.21 9.94
CA ASN A 64 3.61 -23.90 10.21
C ASN A 64 4.48 -23.98 8.93
N ALA A 65 4.16 -24.90 8.03
CA ALA A 65 4.86 -25.06 6.76
C ALA A 65 4.58 -23.94 5.73
N ALA A 66 3.57 -23.11 5.93
CA ALA A 66 3.35 -21.89 5.14
C ALA A 66 4.28 -20.73 5.55
N THR A 67 4.85 -20.77 6.76
CA THR A 67 5.71 -19.68 7.29
C THR A 67 6.93 -19.38 6.41
N PRO A 68 7.69 -20.39 5.92
CA PRO A 68 8.82 -20.15 5.04
C PRO A 68 8.43 -19.44 3.74
N ALA A 69 7.23 -19.70 3.20
CA ALA A 69 6.75 -19.02 2.00
C ALA A 69 6.56 -17.52 2.23
N ILE A 70 6.00 -17.15 3.39
CA ILE A 70 5.84 -15.74 3.78
C ILE A 70 7.19 -15.08 3.99
N ASP A 71 8.13 -15.73 4.66
CA ASP A 71 9.45 -15.15 4.95
C ASP A 71 10.26 -14.95 3.67
N ARG A 72 10.19 -15.89 2.72
CA ARG A 72 10.77 -15.74 1.37
C ARG A 72 10.12 -14.60 0.60
N ALA A 73 8.78 -14.48 0.65
CA ALA A 73 8.08 -13.38 0.01
C ALA A 73 8.49 -12.01 0.58
N LYS A 74 8.60 -11.90 1.91
CA LYS A 74 9.11 -10.69 2.58
C LYS A 74 10.54 -10.37 2.14
N ALA A 75 11.41 -11.37 2.06
CA ALA A 75 12.79 -11.17 1.60
C ALA A 75 12.86 -10.63 0.17
N LYS A 76 12.00 -11.13 -0.75
CA LYS A 76 11.90 -10.62 -2.12
C LYS A 76 11.39 -9.19 -2.19
N ILE A 77 10.38 -8.85 -1.37
CA ILE A 77 9.87 -7.47 -1.26
C ILE A 77 10.96 -6.56 -0.70
N GLU A 78 11.71 -6.95 0.33
CA GLU A 78 12.82 -6.15 0.87
C GLU A 78 13.95 -5.97 -0.16
N PHE A 79 14.27 -7.01 -0.93
CA PHE A 79 15.26 -6.92 -2.02
C PHE A 79 14.84 -5.89 -3.07
N LEU A 80 13.57 -5.90 -3.49
CA LEU A 80 13.02 -4.94 -4.46
C LEU A 80 13.23 -3.48 -4.04
N PHE A 81 13.06 -3.17 -2.74
CA PHE A 81 13.16 -1.79 -2.25
C PHE A 81 14.57 -1.39 -1.80
N ARG A 82 15.39 -2.32 -1.31
CA ARG A 82 16.71 -1.99 -0.72
C ARG A 82 17.88 -2.23 -1.64
N THR A 83 17.78 -3.19 -2.56
CA THR A 83 18.94 -3.74 -3.29
C THR A 83 18.77 -3.68 -4.80
N ASP A 84 17.55 -3.67 -5.33
CA ASP A 84 17.34 -3.56 -6.77
C ASP A 84 17.65 -2.14 -7.27
N ASN A 85 18.81 -1.98 -7.91
CA ASN A 85 19.27 -0.71 -8.46
C ASN A 85 18.42 -0.19 -9.64
N ARG A 86 17.47 -0.97 -10.15
CA ARG A 86 16.52 -0.53 -11.18
C ARG A 86 15.31 0.19 -10.59
N PHE A 87 15.17 0.18 -9.25
CA PHE A 87 14.12 0.91 -8.57
C PHE A 87 14.26 2.42 -8.89
N PRO A 88 13.24 3.08 -9.46
CA PRO A 88 13.34 4.46 -9.88
C PRO A 88 13.45 5.42 -8.69
N SER A 89 13.97 6.62 -8.92
CA SER A 89 14.10 7.68 -7.90
C SER A 89 12.77 8.27 -7.41
N GLY A 90 11.65 7.89 -8.03
CA GLY A 90 10.30 8.29 -7.65
C GLY A 90 9.45 7.11 -7.20
N VAL A 91 8.14 7.34 -7.11
CA VAL A 91 7.17 6.29 -6.77
C VAL A 91 6.77 5.55 -8.06
N PRO A 92 7.20 4.29 -8.28
CA PRO A 92 6.85 3.53 -9.48
C PRO A 92 5.38 3.13 -9.50
N ALA A 93 4.78 3.03 -10.68
CA ALA A 93 3.45 2.45 -10.84
C ALA A 93 3.41 0.95 -10.46
N SER A 94 2.21 0.43 -10.20
CA SER A 94 2.01 -0.92 -9.63
C SER A 94 2.37 -2.04 -10.61
N ASP A 95 2.10 -1.82 -11.89
CA ASP A 95 2.51 -2.67 -13.01
C ASP A 95 4.05 -2.72 -13.11
N ILE A 96 4.72 -1.58 -12.94
CA ILE A 96 6.18 -1.49 -12.90
C ILE A 96 6.75 -2.24 -11.69
N LEU A 97 6.11 -2.16 -10.51
CA LEU A 97 6.51 -2.93 -9.33
C LEU A 97 6.41 -4.44 -9.57
N ALA A 98 5.34 -4.91 -10.23
CA ALA A 98 5.20 -6.30 -10.63
C ALA A 98 6.28 -6.70 -11.64
N ASP A 99 6.55 -5.85 -12.63
CA ASP A 99 7.57 -6.09 -13.65
C ASP A 99 9.00 -6.08 -13.10
N LEU A 100 9.31 -5.27 -12.10
CA LEU A 100 10.63 -5.29 -11.47
C LEU A 100 10.96 -6.67 -10.90
N MET A 101 10.00 -7.35 -10.30
CA MET A 101 10.19 -8.72 -9.80
C MET A 101 10.20 -9.76 -10.94
N LEU A 102 9.45 -9.52 -12.01
CA LEU A 102 9.30 -10.48 -13.10
C LEU A 102 10.44 -10.43 -14.13
N VAL A 103 10.89 -9.22 -14.50
CA VAL A 103 11.80 -8.96 -15.61
C VAL A 103 13.23 -9.39 -15.27
N THR A 104 13.71 -10.41 -15.97
CA THR A 104 15.06 -10.96 -15.86
C THR A 104 15.71 -11.08 -17.25
N ASN A 105 16.89 -11.68 -17.37
CA ASN A 105 17.44 -11.99 -18.69
C ASN A 105 16.63 -13.04 -19.45
N THR A 106 15.89 -13.88 -18.73
CA THR A 106 15.02 -14.91 -19.31
C THR A 106 13.61 -14.39 -19.57
N TYR A 107 13.11 -13.45 -18.75
CA TYR A 107 11.70 -13.02 -18.75
C TYR A 107 11.55 -11.54 -19.09
N ALA A 108 10.66 -11.22 -20.04
CA ALA A 108 10.49 -9.87 -20.58
C ALA A 108 9.54 -8.96 -19.78
N GLY A 109 8.82 -9.50 -18.79
CA GLY A 109 7.78 -8.77 -18.07
C GLY A 109 6.51 -8.55 -18.90
N TYR A 110 5.58 -7.80 -18.33
CA TYR A 110 4.28 -7.50 -18.94
C TYR A 110 4.26 -6.15 -19.66
N THR A 111 4.95 -5.14 -19.14
CA THR A 111 4.86 -3.76 -19.64
C THR A 111 5.95 -3.40 -20.65
N ASN A 112 7.05 -4.15 -20.69
CA ASN A 112 8.29 -3.81 -21.43
C ASN A 112 8.90 -2.44 -21.04
N ARG A 113 8.54 -1.87 -19.88
CA ARG A 113 9.01 -0.56 -19.40
C ARG A 113 10.22 -0.67 -18.46
N VAL A 114 10.55 -1.88 -18.02
CA VAL A 114 11.61 -2.15 -17.07
C VAL A 114 12.82 -2.74 -17.81
N THR A 115 14.02 -2.28 -17.45
CA THR A 115 15.26 -2.80 -18.00
C THR A 115 15.57 -4.19 -17.44
N ARG A 116 16.17 -5.05 -18.27
CA ARG A 116 16.55 -6.40 -17.86
C ARG A 116 17.59 -6.36 -16.74
N LEU A 117 17.43 -7.29 -15.80
CA LEU A 117 18.30 -7.42 -14.65
C LEU A 117 19.72 -7.78 -15.10
N PRO A 118 20.76 -7.02 -14.72
CA PRO A 118 22.14 -7.33 -15.10
C PRO A 118 22.63 -8.54 -14.30
N GLY A 119 22.87 -9.68 -14.97
CA GLY A 119 23.38 -10.91 -14.35
C GLY A 119 22.74 -12.19 -14.88
N ALA A 120 23.50 -13.28 -14.95
CA ALA A 120 23.00 -14.55 -15.51
C ALA A 120 21.91 -15.22 -14.65
N ASN A 121 21.83 -14.88 -13.36
CA ASN A 121 20.90 -15.49 -12.41
C ASN A 121 19.81 -14.52 -11.98
N ASP A 122 18.58 -15.03 -11.82
CA ASP A 122 17.45 -14.29 -11.29
C ASP A 122 17.53 -14.17 -9.76
N PRO A 123 17.75 -12.97 -9.18
CA PRO A 123 17.84 -12.79 -7.73
C PRO A 123 16.48 -12.98 -7.02
N TYR A 124 15.37 -12.94 -7.75
CA TYR A 124 14.04 -13.16 -7.19
C TYR A 124 13.65 -14.63 -7.15
N THR A 125 14.45 -15.55 -7.69
CA THR A 125 14.19 -17.00 -7.63
C THR A 125 15.30 -17.67 -6.85
N LEU A 126 14.96 -18.23 -5.68
CA LEU A 126 15.94 -18.92 -4.85
C LEU A 126 16.37 -20.26 -5.48
N PRO A 127 17.53 -20.83 -5.11
CA PRO A 127 18.05 -22.04 -5.76
C PRO A 127 17.15 -23.27 -5.70
N ASP A 128 16.27 -23.35 -4.72
CA ASP A 128 15.31 -24.43 -4.48
C ASP A 128 13.88 -24.10 -4.97
N GLU A 129 13.72 -23.00 -5.72
CA GLU A 129 12.43 -22.53 -6.19
C GLU A 129 12.29 -22.64 -7.70
N THR A 130 11.05 -22.88 -8.13
CA THR A 130 10.65 -22.81 -9.53
C THR A 130 9.54 -21.78 -9.68
N ARG A 131 9.65 -20.90 -10.68
CA ARG A 131 8.54 -20.00 -11.01
C ARG A 131 7.40 -20.77 -11.64
N VAL A 132 6.17 -20.36 -11.32
CA VAL A 132 4.95 -20.99 -11.79
C VAL A 132 4.02 -19.98 -12.45
N ASP A 133 3.24 -20.47 -13.41
CA ASP A 133 2.11 -19.77 -14.02
C ASP A 133 0.85 -20.17 -13.24
N ILE A 134 0.21 -19.20 -12.58
CA ILE A 134 -0.93 -19.46 -11.68
C ILE A 134 -2.28 -19.18 -12.33
N ASN A 135 -2.32 -18.47 -13.46
CA ASN A 135 -3.54 -18.17 -14.21
C ASN A 135 -3.67 -19.01 -15.50
N GLY A 136 -2.67 -19.83 -15.82
CA GLY A 136 -2.65 -20.73 -16.97
C GLY A 136 -2.53 -20.02 -18.31
N ASP A 137 -1.98 -18.80 -18.34
CA ASP A 137 -1.91 -17.98 -19.54
C ASP A 137 -0.67 -18.24 -20.42
N GLY A 138 0.18 -19.17 -20.00
CA GLY A 138 1.41 -19.59 -20.67
C GLY A 138 2.62 -18.70 -20.36
N VAL A 139 2.48 -17.70 -19.49
CA VAL A 139 3.55 -16.82 -19.02
C VAL A 139 3.75 -17.05 -17.53
N LEU A 140 5.01 -17.11 -17.10
CA LEU A 140 5.33 -17.25 -15.68
C LEU A 140 4.98 -15.97 -14.93
N ASP A 141 4.46 -16.13 -13.70
CA ASP A 141 4.04 -15.02 -12.86
C ASP A 141 5.05 -14.74 -11.75
N ASN A 142 4.78 -13.71 -10.95
CA ASN A 142 5.43 -13.48 -9.65
C ASN A 142 4.92 -14.51 -8.60
N ALA A 143 5.06 -15.77 -8.94
CA ALA A 143 4.69 -16.92 -8.15
C ALA A 143 5.78 -17.98 -8.21
N TRP A 144 6.03 -18.62 -7.09
CA TRP A 144 7.09 -19.61 -6.91
C TRP A 144 6.56 -20.84 -6.20
N SER A 145 7.13 -21.99 -6.53
CA SER A 145 6.90 -23.23 -5.83
C SER A 145 8.20 -23.84 -5.34
N PHE A 146 8.13 -24.48 -4.18
CA PHE A 146 9.22 -25.26 -3.61
C PHE A 146 8.64 -26.45 -2.84
N ASN A 147 9.44 -27.49 -2.68
CA ASN A 147 9.08 -28.66 -1.89
C ASN A 147 9.65 -28.53 -0.49
N THR A 148 8.88 -28.97 0.51
CA THR A 148 9.31 -29.02 1.90
C THR A 148 8.78 -30.29 2.54
N ASP A 149 9.45 -30.78 3.58
CA ASP A 149 9.01 -31.96 4.33
C ASP A 149 7.77 -31.57 5.17
N LEU A 150 6.59 -31.93 4.67
CA LEU A 150 5.31 -31.63 5.32
C LEU A 150 4.88 -32.75 6.28
N ASN A 151 5.37 -33.97 6.09
CA ASN A 151 4.94 -35.14 6.87
C ASN A 151 5.88 -35.43 8.07
N GLY A 152 7.03 -34.74 8.14
CA GLY A 152 8.03 -34.86 9.19
C GLY A 152 8.85 -36.15 9.15
N ASP A 153 8.95 -36.81 8.00
CA ASP A 153 9.69 -38.06 7.80
C ASP A 153 11.19 -37.84 7.50
N GLY A 154 11.62 -36.57 7.37
CA GLY A 154 12.99 -36.18 7.08
C GLY A 154 13.35 -36.23 5.59
N ALA A 155 12.40 -36.54 4.71
CA ALA A 155 12.57 -36.60 3.26
C ALA A 155 11.60 -35.65 2.55
N VAL A 156 12.15 -34.76 1.71
CA VAL A 156 11.32 -33.87 0.90
C VAL A 156 10.75 -34.64 -0.29
N ALA A 157 9.46 -34.93 -0.25
CA ALA A 157 8.77 -35.59 -1.36
C ALA A 157 8.30 -34.56 -2.42
N ALA A 158 8.31 -34.97 -3.69
CA ALA A 158 7.79 -34.14 -4.79
C ALA A 158 6.27 -33.86 -4.66
N GLN A 159 5.56 -34.66 -3.85
CA GLN A 159 4.13 -34.54 -3.59
C GLN A 159 3.81 -33.56 -2.44
N GLU A 160 4.83 -32.99 -1.82
CA GLU A 160 4.71 -32.01 -0.74
C GLU A 160 5.11 -30.65 -1.29
N LEU A 161 4.10 -29.87 -1.67
CA LEU A 161 4.27 -28.67 -2.48
C LEU A 161 3.81 -27.44 -1.72
N VAL A 162 4.67 -26.43 -1.68
CA VAL A 162 4.34 -25.09 -1.22
C VAL A 162 4.41 -24.17 -2.43
N VAL A 163 3.33 -23.47 -2.72
CA VAL A 163 3.23 -22.46 -3.79
C VAL A 163 2.90 -21.13 -3.15
N TYR A 164 3.56 -20.06 -3.56
CA TYR A 164 3.19 -18.72 -3.12
C TYR A 164 3.32 -17.68 -4.23
N SER A 165 2.50 -16.64 -4.16
CA SER A 165 2.46 -15.55 -5.13
C SER A 165 2.59 -14.20 -4.43
N ILE A 166 3.24 -13.24 -5.08
CA ILE A 166 3.28 -11.84 -4.66
C ILE A 166 2.49 -11.01 -5.66
N LEU A 167 1.34 -10.48 -5.23
CA LEU A 167 0.49 -9.61 -6.03
C LEU A 167 0.62 -8.17 -5.55
N VAL A 168 0.88 -7.26 -6.48
CA VAL A 168 1.02 -5.81 -6.22
C VAL A 168 0.19 -4.97 -7.20
N ASP A 169 -0.14 -5.51 -8.37
CA ASP A 169 -0.89 -4.81 -9.39
C ASP A 169 -2.35 -4.56 -8.96
N ASP A 170 -2.89 -3.40 -9.33
CA ASP A 170 -4.26 -2.94 -9.05
C ASP A 170 -5.13 -2.82 -10.32
N GLN A 171 -4.52 -2.88 -11.50
CA GLN A 171 -5.20 -2.82 -12.81
C GLN A 171 -4.95 -4.06 -13.69
N GLY A 172 -4.11 -4.98 -13.21
CA GLY A 172 -3.80 -6.23 -13.88
C GLY A 172 -2.76 -6.03 -15.00
N PRO A 173 -1.89 -7.02 -15.24
CA PRO A 173 -0.73 -6.85 -16.09
C PRO A 173 -1.06 -6.82 -17.59
N ARG A 174 -2.34 -6.97 -17.96
CA ARG A 174 -2.75 -7.15 -19.35
C ARG A 174 -3.71 -6.03 -19.74
N LEU A 175 -3.47 -5.47 -20.94
CA LEU A 175 -4.11 -4.34 -21.62
C LEU A 175 -5.67 -4.32 -21.68
N GLN A 176 -6.38 -5.17 -20.96
CA GLN A 176 -7.83 -5.11 -20.79
C GLN A 176 -8.17 -4.39 -19.49
N THR A 177 -8.43 -3.10 -19.62
CA THR A 177 -8.80 -2.08 -18.63
C THR A 177 -10.09 -2.35 -17.81
N THR A 178 -10.54 -3.60 -17.70
CA THR A 178 -11.85 -3.94 -17.11
C THR A 178 -11.77 -4.48 -15.67
N THR A 179 -10.62 -4.98 -15.22
CA THR A 179 -10.45 -5.54 -13.88
C THR A 179 -9.73 -4.57 -12.96
N ARG A 180 -10.49 -3.97 -12.04
CA ARG A 180 -9.99 -3.01 -11.05
C ARG A 180 -9.97 -3.62 -9.65
N LEU A 181 -9.15 -3.03 -8.78
CA LEU A 181 -9.13 -3.33 -7.34
C LEU A 181 -10.53 -3.31 -6.70
N ASP A 182 -11.38 -2.34 -7.05
CA ASP A 182 -12.75 -2.16 -6.55
C ASP A 182 -13.80 -3.04 -7.26
N GLY A 183 -13.39 -3.81 -8.26
CA GLY A 183 -14.25 -4.73 -8.99
C GLY A 183 -14.66 -5.96 -8.17
N PRO A 184 -15.80 -6.60 -8.51
CA PRO A 184 -16.28 -7.80 -7.83
C PRO A 184 -15.25 -8.94 -7.91
N VAL A 185 -15.19 -9.77 -6.86
CA VAL A 185 -14.35 -10.97 -6.85
C VAL A 185 -14.95 -11.99 -7.82
N ASN A 186 -14.32 -12.14 -8.99
CA ASN A 186 -14.71 -13.08 -10.03
C ASN A 186 -13.47 -13.77 -10.62
N GLN A 187 -13.69 -14.80 -11.44
CA GLN A 187 -12.58 -15.52 -12.09
C GLN A 187 -11.72 -14.60 -12.94
N ALA A 188 -12.31 -13.65 -13.67
CA ALA A 188 -11.55 -12.70 -14.49
C ALA A 188 -10.57 -11.84 -13.67
N LYS A 189 -10.95 -11.44 -12.44
CA LYS A 189 -10.08 -10.70 -11.51
C LYS A 189 -8.95 -11.58 -10.98
N ALA A 190 -9.23 -12.87 -10.73
CA ALA A 190 -8.23 -13.84 -10.35
C ALA A 190 -7.24 -14.10 -11.51
N ASP A 191 -7.73 -14.29 -12.73
CA ASP A 191 -6.91 -14.50 -13.93
C ASP A 191 -6.05 -13.27 -14.26
N ALA A 192 -6.54 -12.07 -13.91
CA ALA A 192 -5.81 -10.81 -14.04
C ALA A 192 -4.80 -10.53 -12.90
N LEU A 193 -4.68 -11.43 -11.91
CA LEU A 193 -3.70 -11.33 -10.82
C LEU A 193 -3.72 -10.00 -10.06
N VAL A 194 -4.90 -9.39 -9.97
CA VAL A 194 -5.10 -8.11 -9.30
C VAL A 194 -5.20 -8.31 -7.79
N THR A 195 -4.59 -7.41 -7.03
CA THR A 195 -4.75 -7.34 -5.58
C THR A 195 -6.24 -7.28 -5.16
N ARG A 196 -6.57 -7.91 -4.03
CA ARG A 196 -7.96 -8.00 -3.55
C ARG A 196 -8.38 -6.79 -2.73
N THR A 197 -7.44 -6.17 -2.02
CA THR A 197 -7.67 -5.08 -1.09
C THR A 197 -6.61 -3.99 -1.25
N GLY A 198 -7.00 -2.74 -0.95
CA GLY A 198 -6.05 -1.65 -0.79
C GLY A 198 -5.18 -1.82 0.46
N PRO A 199 -4.15 -0.99 0.64
CA PRO A 199 -3.34 -0.93 1.86
C PRO A 199 -4.21 -0.89 3.12
N LEU A 200 -3.85 -1.75 4.07
CA LEU A 200 -4.37 -1.72 5.44
C LEU A 200 -3.78 -0.48 6.11
N ALA A 201 -4.49 0.64 5.98
CA ALA A 201 -4.07 1.88 6.61
C ALA A 201 -4.20 1.77 8.13
N THR A 202 -3.16 2.18 8.85
CA THR A 202 -3.21 2.35 10.32
C THR A 202 -3.98 3.60 10.74
N THR A 203 -4.33 4.46 9.79
CA THR A 203 -5.19 5.63 9.92
C THR A 203 -6.43 5.43 9.04
N GLU A 204 -7.63 5.67 9.56
CA GLU A 204 -8.85 5.55 8.75
C GLU A 204 -8.73 6.48 7.53
N ALA A 205 -8.91 5.91 6.33
CA ALA A 205 -8.99 6.71 5.14
C ALA A 205 -10.19 7.64 5.27
N SER A 206 -10.01 8.94 5.04
CA SER A 206 -11.13 9.89 5.02
C SER A 206 -12.19 9.38 4.05
N ALA A 207 -13.48 9.49 4.38
CA ALA A 207 -14.57 8.91 3.58
C ALA A 207 -14.54 9.31 2.09
N SER A 208 -14.01 10.50 1.77
CA SER A 208 -13.82 10.99 0.40
C SER A 208 -12.68 10.32 -0.37
N CYS A 209 -11.78 9.60 0.31
CA CYS A 209 -10.53 9.04 -0.22
C CYS A 209 -10.35 7.55 -0.03
N ALA A 210 -11.39 6.87 0.45
CA ALA A 210 -11.43 5.42 0.43
C ALA A 210 -11.23 4.92 -1.01
N GLY A 211 -10.08 4.28 -1.26
CA GLY A 211 -9.73 3.74 -2.58
C GLY A 211 -9.24 4.78 -3.60
N ALA A 212 -8.89 6.00 -3.20
CA ALA A 212 -8.31 7.00 -4.11
C ALA A 212 -6.93 6.55 -4.59
N LEU A 213 -6.82 6.26 -5.89
CA LEU A 213 -5.58 5.84 -6.56
C LEU A 213 -4.83 7.07 -7.11
N ALA A 214 -3.52 7.09 -6.90
CA ALA A 214 -2.57 8.04 -7.43
C ALA A 214 -1.33 7.28 -7.96
N GLU A 215 -0.51 7.93 -8.78
CA GLU A 215 0.79 7.40 -9.26
C GLU A 215 0.75 5.96 -9.79
N GLY A 216 -0.33 5.57 -10.50
CA GLY A 216 -0.46 4.22 -11.06
C GLY A 216 -0.69 3.13 -10.02
N GLY A 217 -1.51 3.40 -9.00
CA GLY A 217 -2.06 2.38 -8.09
C GLY A 217 -1.60 2.45 -6.64
N TRP A 218 -0.85 3.49 -6.29
CA TRP A 218 -0.62 3.90 -4.91
C TRP A 218 -1.85 4.60 -4.37
N GLN A 219 -2.13 4.45 -3.07
CA GLN A 219 -3.31 5.03 -2.44
C GLN A 219 -2.97 6.26 -1.63
N VAL A 220 -3.79 7.29 -1.78
CA VAL A 220 -3.82 8.46 -0.89
C VAL A 220 -4.72 8.11 0.28
N VAL A 221 -4.12 7.92 1.45
CA VAL A 221 -4.86 7.45 2.64
C VAL A 221 -5.59 8.60 3.32
N GLN A 222 -5.01 9.80 3.34
CA GLN A 222 -5.58 10.94 4.06
C GLN A 222 -5.84 12.11 3.12
N GLN A 223 -7.06 12.67 3.17
CA GLN A 223 -7.39 13.87 2.42
C GLN A 223 -6.40 15.00 2.75
N GLY A 224 -5.82 15.55 1.69
CA GLY A 224 -4.94 16.72 1.79
C GLY A 224 -3.50 16.44 2.18
N ASN A 225 -3.18 15.21 2.59
CA ASN A 225 -1.81 14.72 2.71
C ASN A 225 -1.43 14.07 1.37
N ASN A 226 -0.75 14.84 0.53
CA ASN A 226 -0.20 14.35 -0.73
C ASN A 226 1.29 13.98 -0.61
N SER A 227 1.88 14.04 0.58
CA SER A 227 3.30 13.76 0.78
C SER A 227 3.55 12.28 1.03
N THR A 228 2.55 11.55 1.52
CA THR A 228 2.65 10.11 1.79
C THR A 228 1.64 9.31 0.98
N LEU A 229 2.10 8.21 0.41
CA LEU A 229 1.33 7.26 -0.36
C LEU A 229 1.48 5.88 0.27
N GLN A 230 0.47 5.03 0.12
CA GLN A 230 0.54 3.65 0.58
C GLN A 230 0.28 2.65 -0.55
N LYS A 231 0.93 1.49 -0.48
CA LYS A 231 0.71 0.38 -1.42
C LYS A 231 0.65 -0.94 -0.68
N ASN A 232 -0.31 -1.78 -1.06
CA ASN A 232 -0.44 -3.13 -0.54
C ASN A 232 0.38 -4.12 -1.40
N PHE A 233 1.07 -5.01 -0.71
CA PHE A 233 1.65 -6.23 -1.26
C PHE A 233 0.90 -7.41 -0.66
N GLN A 234 0.17 -8.12 -1.51
CA GLN A 234 -0.61 -9.28 -1.10
C GLN A 234 0.19 -10.55 -1.41
N VAL A 235 0.49 -11.33 -0.38
CA VAL A 235 1.16 -12.62 -0.48
C VAL A 235 0.13 -13.71 -0.22
N ASN A 236 -0.08 -14.57 -1.20
CA ASN A 236 -0.93 -15.76 -1.05
C ASN A 236 -0.01 -16.98 -1.01
N ALA A 237 -0.14 -17.81 0.01
CA ALA A 237 0.54 -19.09 0.12
C ALA A 237 -0.49 -20.22 0.08
N PHE A 238 -0.18 -21.26 -0.68
CA PHE A 238 -0.94 -22.49 -0.80
C PHE A 238 0.00 -23.64 -0.49
N VAL A 239 -0.36 -24.41 0.53
CA VAL A 239 0.39 -25.60 0.93
C VAL A 239 -0.48 -26.80 0.65
N ALA A 240 0.05 -27.79 -0.06
CA ALA A 240 -0.65 -29.03 -0.35
C ALA A 240 0.25 -30.24 -0.09
N ASN A 241 -0.31 -31.19 0.66
CA ASN A 241 0.18 -32.56 0.68
C ASN A 241 -0.67 -33.37 -0.30
N LEU A 242 -0.05 -33.81 -1.40
CA LEU A 242 -0.70 -34.56 -2.49
C LEU A 242 -0.54 -36.08 -2.34
N ASN A 243 -0.10 -36.56 -1.18
CA ASN A 243 -0.01 -38.00 -0.91
C ASN A 243 -1.40 -38.65 -1.06
N ASP A 244 -1.44 -39.81 -1.71
CA ASP A 244 -2.70 -40.53 -2.01
C ASP A 244 -3.42 -41.04 -0.75
N ALA A 245 -2.71 -41.16 0.37
CA ALA A 245 -3.30 -41.58 1.65
C ALA A 245 -4.05 -40.45 2.37
N ASN A 246 -3.49 -39.24 2.40
CA ASN A 246 -4.05 -38.07 3.08
C ASN A 246 -3.80 -36.80 2.25
N ARG A 247 -4.85 -36.31 1.59
CA ARG A 247 -4.81 -35.06 0.84
C ARG A 247 -5.29 -33.92 1.72
N THR A 248 -4.36 -33.07 2.12
CA THR A 248 -4.62 -31.91 2.96
C THR A 248 -4.05 -30.67 2.30
N PHE A 249 -4.81 -29.58 2.33
CA PHE A 249 -4.39 -28.30 1.80
C PHE A 249 -4.72 -27.18 2.77
N GLU A 250 -3.91 -26.13 2.74
CA GLU A 250 -4.13 -24.91 3.50
C GLU A 250 -3.76 -23.70 2.64
N THR A 251 -4.48 -22.61 2.86
CA THR A 251 -4.23 -21.33 2.21
C THR A 251 -4.00 -20.27 3.28
N LEU A 252 -2.95 -19.48 3.13
CA LEU A 252 -2.62 -18.38 4.01
C LEU A 252 -2.46 -17.11 3.18
N GLU A 253 -3.13 -16.03 3.59
CA GLU A 253 -2.99 -14.70 2.97
C GLU A 253 -2.30 -13.76 3.95
N PHE A 254 -1.23 -13.11 3.51
CA PHE A 254 -0.50 -12.08 4.24
C PHE A 254 -0.52 -10.78 3.44
N GLN A 255 -0.82 -9.67 4.10
CA GLN A 255 -0.84 -8.35 3.49
C GLN A 255 0.19 -7.45 4.14
N GLN A 256 1.02 -6.80 3.33
CA GLN A 256 1.98 -5.81 3.78
C GLN A 256 1.71 -4.47 3.11
N SER A 257 1.39 -3.45 3.92
CA SER A 257 1.32 -2.07 3.46
C SER A 257 2.71 -1.43 3.53
N ARG A 258 3.12 -0.76 2.43
CA ARG A 258 4.33 0.06 2.36
C ARG A 258 3.95 1.51 2.20
N THR A 259 4.61 2.39 2.96
CA THR A 259 4.52 3.83 2.79
C THR A 259 5.63 4.32 1.88
N ALA A 260 5.30 5.22 0.97
CA ALA A 260 6.27 5.96 0.16
C ALA A 260 6.03 7.46 0.35
N ALA A 261 7.11 8.22 0.51
CA ALA A 261 7.03 9.67 0.43
C ALA A 261 7.08 10.09 -1.04
N ARG A 262 6.17 10.99 -1.46
CA ARG A 262 6.30 11.66 -2.75
C ARG A 262 7.48 12.61 -2.67
N ALA A 263 8.50 12.36 -3.49
CA ALA A 263 9.78 13.05 -3.44
C ALA A 263 9.68 14.58 -3.67
N ASN A 264 8.61 15.08 -4.30
CA ASN A 264 8.40 16.51 -4.55
C ASN A 264 7.01 16.97 -4.05
N LYS A 265 6.95 17.53 -2.83
CA LYS A 265 5.78 18.28 -2.34
C LYS A 265 5.59 19.56 -3.18
N TRP A 266 6.69 20.25 -3.47
CA TRP A 266 6.71 21.56 -4.08
C TRP A 266 6.76 21.47 -5.62
N GLY A 267 5.82 22.14 -6.29
CA GLY A 267 5.88 22.35 -7.75
C GLY A 267 6.94 23.38 -8.14
N ALA A 268 7.29 24.28 -7.23
CA ALA A 268 8.38 25.22 -7.36
C ALA A 268 9.07 25.41 -6.00
N TRP A 269 10.40 25.31 -5.99
CA TRP A 269 11.23 25.49 -4.81
C TRP A 269 12.37 26.46 -5.15
N PHE A 270 12.49 27.53 -4.37
CA PHE A 270 13.50 28.56 -4.55
C PHE A 270 14.31 28.74 -3.28
N ARG A 271 15.64 28.78 -3.41
CA ARG A 271 16.56 29.05 -2.29
C ARG A 271 16.56 30.53 -1.84
N TYR A 272 16.03 31.43 -2.66
CA TYR A 272 16.05 32.87 -2.43
C TYR A 272 14.68 33.45 -2.73
N ASP A 273 14.57 34.77 -2.61
CA ASP A 273 13.35 35.52 -2.93
C ASP A 273 12.71 35.10 -4.25
N LEU A 274 11.39 34.95 -4.21
CA LEU A 274 10.54 34.64 -5.35
C LEU A 274 9.74 35.88 -5.75
N ASP A 275 10.02 36.45 -6.93
CA ASP A 275 9.23 37.55 -7.51
C ASP A 275 8.35 37.03 -8.65
N ILE A 276 7.03 37.12 -8.47
CA ILE A 276 6.01 36.74 -9.44
C ILE A 276 5.32 38.00 -9.95
N SER A 277 5.80 38.52 -11.08
CA SER A 277 5.25 39.70 -11.77
C SER A 277 4.87 39.36 -13.23
N PRO A 278 3.78 38.61 -13.46
CA PRO A 278 3.45 38.13 -14.79
C PRO A 278 2.91 39.26 -15.67
N GLY A 279 3.27 39.25 -16.96
CA GLY A 279 2.67 40.11 -17.97
C GLY A 279 1.27 39.64 -18.38
N PRO A 280 1.13 38.42 -18.94
CA PRO A 280 -0.16 37.77 -19.17
C PRO A 280 -0.71 37.08 -17.91
N GLU A 281 -1.90 36.48 -18.00
CA GLU A 281 -2.47 35.68 -16.89
C GLU A 281 -1.57 34.47 -16.57
N PHE A 282 -1.20 34.34 -15.29
CA PHE A 282 -0.40 33.27 -14.73
C PHE A 282 -1.17 32.64 -13.58
N ASN A 283 -1.77 31.48 -13.87
CA ASN A 283 -2.53 30.70 -12.91
C ASN A 283 -1.62 29.61 -12.34
N TRP A 284 -1.43 29.61 -11.02
CA TRP A 284 -0.66 28.61 -10.32
C TRP A 284 -1.58 27.70 -9.51
N ASN A 285 -1.33 26.39 -9.55
CA ASN A 285 -2.02 25.40 -8.75
C ASN A 285 -1.01 24.44 -8.11
N GLY A 286 -1.08 24.30 -6.78
CA GLY A 286 -0.20 23.41 -6.03
C GLY A 286 0.73 24.14 -5.08
N ALA A 287 1.58 23.38 -4.41
CA ALA A 287 2.43 23.91 -3.36
C ALA A 287 3.69 24.58 -3.93
N MET A 288 4.11 25.70 -3.35
CA MET A 288 5.40 26.35 -3.65
C MET A 288 6.14 26.71 -2.37
N HIS A 289 7.47 26.78 -2.47
CA HIS A 289 8.33 27.16 -1.35
C HIS A 289 9.41 28.14 -1.80
N THR A 290 9.68 29.13 -0.97
CA THR A 290 10.88 29.96 -1.06
C THR A 290 11.55 30.04 0.31
N ASP A 291 12.86 29.85 0.34
CA ASP A 291 13.67 30.10 1.53
C ASP A 291 13.82 31.60 1.86
N GLY A 292 13.35 32.47 0.96
CA GLY A 292 13.36 33.92 1.12
C GLY A 292 11.96 34.51 1.25
N ASN A 293 11.78 35.67 0.62
CA ASN A 293 10.52 36.40 0.58
C ASN A 293 9.74 36.10 -0.70
N LEU A 294 8.41 36.27 -0.65
CA LEU A 294 7.55 36.23 -1.81
C LEU A 294 7.09 37.64 -2.18
N PHE A 295 7.46 38.08 -3.37
CA PHE A 295 6.97 39.31 -3.98
C PHE A 295 5.98 38.96 -5.08
N THR A 296 4.81 39.58 -5.06
CA THR A 296 3.89 39.45 -6.19
C THR A 296 3.06 40.70 -6.38
N ILE A 297 2.82 41.00 -7.65
CA ILE A 297 2.01 42.12 -8.12
C ILE A 297 1.25 41.65 -9.35
N SER A 298 0.07 42.24 -9.60
CA SER A 298 -0.84 41.96 -10.73
C SER A 298 -2.00 41.01 -10.43
N ASN A 299 -3.18 41.39 -10.90
CA ASN A 299 -4.37 40.54 -11.04
C ASN A 299 -4.21 39.43 -12.09
N GLY A 300 -3.13 39.49 -12.88
CA GLY A 300 -2.70 38.42 -13.76
C GLY A 300 -2.18 37.20 -13.00
N TYR A 301 -1.63 37.37 -11.80
CA TYR A 301 -1.29 36.24 -10.94
C TYR A 301 -2.51 35.77 -10.14
N ARG A 302 -2.80 34.47 -10.24
CA ARG A 302 -3.82 33.82 -9.42
C ARG A 302 -3.30 32.51 -8.87
N SER A 303 -3.31 32.39 -7.55
CA SER A 303 -3.05 31.12 -6.87
C SER A 303 -4.36 30.39 -6.61
N HIS A 304 -4.45 29.15 -7.10
CA HIS A 304 -5.56 28.25 -6.93
C HIS A 304 -5.20 27.09 -6.00
N MET A 305 -6.24 26.53 -5.37
CA MET A 305 -6.13 25.22 -4.76
C MET A 305 -5.85 24.18 -5.86
N ILE A 306 -5.04 23.16 -5.54
CA ILE A 306 -4.63 22.12 -6.50
C ILE A 306 -5.80 21.33 -7.09
N SER A 307 -6.92 21.24 -6.36
CA SER A 307 -8.12 20.53 -6.78
C SER A 307 -9.38 21.06 -6.08
N SER A 308 -10.56 20.55 -6.47
CA SER A 308 -11.85 20.86 -5.83
C SER A 308 -11.88 20.41 -4.37
N HIS A 309 -12.66 21.09 -3.52
CA HIS A 309 -12.76 20.78 -2.09
C HIS A 309 -13.23 19.35 -1.75
N ASN A 310 -13.85 18.67 -2.70
CA ASN A 310 -14.28 17.27 -2.58
C ASN A 310 -13.21 16.25 -3.03
N SER A 311 -12.04 16.72 -3.48
CA SER A 311 -10.95 15.86 -3.94
C SER A 311 -10.07 15.37 -2.79
N CYS A 312 -9.38 14.25 -3.01
CA CYS A 312 -8.38 13.73 -2.07
C CYS A 312 -7.08 14.50 -2.05
N LEU A 313 -6.77 15.15 -3.16
CA LEU A 313 -5.63 16.04 -3.27
C LEU A 313 -5.92 17.42 -2.65
N TYR A 314 -7.15 17.65 -2.16
CA TYR A 314 -7.50 18.91 -1.52
C TYR A 314 -7.00 18.98 -0.09
N GLY A 315 -5.96 19.77 0.14
CA GLY A 315 -5.39 20.00 1.47
C GLY A 315 -4.57 21.25 1.52
N GLN A 316 -4.26 21.67 2.75
CA GLN A 316 -3.33 22.76 3.01
C GLN A 316 -1.97 22.43 2.42
N GLU A 317 -1.35 21.32 2.83
CA GLU A 317 -0.01 20.93 2.39
C GLU A 317 0.12 20.83 0.86
N SER A 318 -0.95 20.41 0.19
CA SER A 318 -0.95 20.20 -1.25
C SER A 318 -1.04 21.51 -2.07
N SER A 319 -1.42 22.62 -1.45
CA SER A 319 -1.59 23.94 -2.08
C SER A 319 -0.91 25.07 -1.31
N GLU A 320 -0.03 24.73 -0.37
CA GLU A 320 0.61 25.68 0.52
C GLU A 320 1.64 26.51 -0.23
N ILE A 321 1.67 27.81 0.05
CA ILE A 321 2.76 28.70 -0.29
C ILE A 321 3.52 28.92 1.00
N SER A 322 4.71 28.33 1.12
CA SER A 322 5.51 28.40 2.34
C SER A 322 6.74 29.28 2.14
N LEU A 323 7.11 29.95 3.22
CA LEU A 323 8.28 30.82 3.33
C LEU A 323 9.14 30.28 4.48
N SER A 324 10.45 30.41 4.40
CA SER A 324 11.34 29.94 5.46
C SER A 324 11.31 30.87 6.68
N GLU A 325 11.59 30.27 7.82
CA GLU A 325 11.69 30.94 9.11
C GLU A 325 12.88 30.33 9.88
N ILE A 326 13.71 31.20 10.45
CA ILE A 326 14.81 30.86 11.34
C ILE A 326 14.49 31.52 12.68
N ASP A 327 13.91 30.72 13.57
CA ASP A 327 13.71 31.06 14.98
C ASP A 327 14.90 30.50 15.79
N LEU A 328 15.70 31.41 16.35
CA LEU A 328 16.90 31.07 17.12
C LEU A 328 16.65 31.12 18.63
N ASN A 329 15.55 31.71 19.08
CA ASN A 329 15.23 31.89 20.49
C ASN A 329 14.20 30.86 21.00
N GLY A 330 13.50 30.17 20.10
CA GLY A 330 12.52 29.12 20.40
C GLY A 330 11.14 29.63 20.82
N ASP A 331 10.79 30.89 20.54
CA ASP A 331 9.47 31.47 20.79
C ASP A 331 8.42 31.13 19.73
N GLY A 332 8.83 30.42 18.68
CA GLY A 332 7.99 29.97 17.57
C GLY A 332 7.74 31.04 16.51
N VAL A 333 8.47 32.17 16.55
CA VAL A 333 8.42 33.25 15.56
C VAL A 333 9.81 33.84 15.32
N GLY A 334 10.39 33.60 14.14
CA GLY A 334 11.56 34.33 13.68
C GLY A 334 11.27 35.84 13.62
N THR A 335 11.91 36.64 14.47
CA THR A 335 11.68 38.08 14.53
C THR A 335 12.75 38.81 13.70
N PRO A 336 12.41 39.41 12.54
CA PRO A 336 13.39 40.06 11.69
C PRO A 336 14.18 41.14 12.44
N GLY A 337 15.51 41.02 12.45
CA GLY A 337 16.43 41.95 13.11
C GLY A 337 16.86 41.55 14.53
N THR A 338 16.26 40.51 15.12
CA THR A 338 16.74 39.91 16.37
C THR A 338 18.03 39.14 16.13
N VAL A 339 19.00 39.29 17.03
CA VAL A 339 20.28 38.56 17.00
C VAL A 339 20.38 37.68 18.22
N VAL A 340 20.48 36.36 18.01
CA VAL A 340 20.65 35.36 19.06
C VAL A 340 21.95 34.62 18.79
N GLY A 341 22.87 34.60 19.76
CA GLY A 341 24.16 33.92 19.60
C GLY A 341 25.04 34.44 18.45
N GLY A 342 24.81 35.67 17.97
CA GLY A 342 25.52 36.25 16.83
C GLY A 342 24.95 35.88 15.45
N GLN A 343 23.87 35.08 15.40
CA GLN A 343 23.09 34.81 14.20
C GLN A 343 21.80 35.64 14.21
N GLN A 344 21.37 36.09 13.03
CA GLN A 344 20.12 36.84 12.88
C GLN A 344 18.95 35.89 12.65
N GLU A 345 17.85 36.14 13.34
CA GLU A 345 16.57 35.50 13.01
C GLU A 345 16.07 35.99 11.66
N PHE A 346 15.34 35.10 10.98
CA PHE A 346 14.77 35.37 9.67
C PHE A 346 13.32 34.91 9.63
N GLN A 347 12.46 35.67 8.98
CA GLN A 347 11.11 35.25 8.64
C GLN A 347 10.78 35.79 7.26
N GLY A 348 10.53 34.88 6.32
CA GLY A 348 10.15 35.22 4.97
C GLY A 348 8.83 35.99 4.95
N GLN A 349 8.79 37.05 4.14
CA GLN A 349 7.66 37.96 4.05
C GLN A 349 6.90 37.73 2.73
N ALA A 350 5.57 37.74 2.79
CA ALA A 350 4.70 37.79 1.62
C ALA A 350 4.28 39.24 1.37
N VAL A 351 4.82 39.85 0.32
CA VAL A 351 4.72 41.29 0.04
C VAL A 351 3.94 41.54 -1.23
N ARG A 352 2.99 42.48 -1.17
CA ARG A 352 2.35 43.00 -2.38
C ARG A 352 3.27 44.04 -3.03
N GLY A 353 4.06 43.61 -3.99
CA GLY A 353 5.03 44.46 -4.67
C GLY A 353 5.89 43.65 -5.62
N THR A 354 6.77 44.34 -6.34
CA THR A 354 7.77 43.71 -7.21
C THR A 354 9.09 44.43 -7.09
N LEU A 355 10.18 43.65 -7.18
CA LEU A 355 11.54 44.17 -7.22
C LEU A 355 11.79 44.98 -8.48
N ARG A 356 11.01 44.74 -9.55
CA ARG A 356 11.18 45.43 -10.85
C ARG A 356 10.98 46.94 -10.76
N PHE A 357 9.98 47.39 -9.99
CA PHE A 357 9.63 48.81 -9.86
C PHE A 357 9.95 49.36 -8.47
N ASP A 358 10.46 48.50 -7.58
CA ASP A 358 10.81 48.81 -6.20
C ASP A 358 9.71 49.59 -5.46
N ASN A 359 8.46 49.18 -5.69
CA ASN A 359 7.31 49.79 -5.04
C ASN A 359 6.21 48.77 -4.74
N THR A 360 5.35 49.16 -3.80
CA THR A 360 4.19 48.39 -3.32
C THR A 360 2.87 49.04 -3.75
N THR A 361 2.91 50.12 -4.53
CA THR A 361 1.72 50.91 -4.91
C THR A 361 1.23 50.57 -6.30
N ASP A 362 2.14 50.25 -7.22
CA ASP A 362 1.78 50.07 -8.63
C ASP A 362 1.09 48.72 -8.86
N GLY A 363 0.45 48.59 -10.02
CA GLY A 363 -0.23 47.36 -10.40
C GLY A 363 -1.51 47.06 -9.60
N THR A 364 -2.11 45.91 -9.91
CA THR A 364 -3.36 45.42 -9.32
C THR A 364 -3.08 44.34 -8.28
N ASN A 365 -4.06 44.07 -7.41
CA ASN A 365 -3.89 43.07 -6.36
C ASN A 365 -3.96 41.65 -6.94
N PRO A 366 -3.00 40.76 -6.59
CA PRO A 366 -3.10 39.35 -6.94
C PRO A 366 -4.18 38.67 -6.12
N ARG A 367 -4.82 37.66 -6.73
CA ARG A 367 -5.85 36.83 -6.07
C ARG A 367 -5.23 35.55 -5.54
N ILE A 368 -5.44 35.28 -4.26
CA ILE A 368 -4.89 34.10 -3.61
C ILE A 368 -6.07 33.31 -3.01
N HIS A 369 -6.23 32.07 -3.44
CA HIS A 369 -7.14 31.14 -2.80
C HIS A 369 -6.61 30.80 -1.41
N VAL A 370 -7.44 30.99 -0.38
CA VAL A 370 -7.07 30.64 1.00
C VAL A 370 -7.83 29.41 1.44
N TRP A 371 -7.07 28.41 1.90
CA TRP A 371 -7.63 27.18 2.46
C TRP A 371 -8.52 27.50 3.67
N ASN A 372 -9.69 26.85 3.74
CA ASN A 372 -10.74 27.16 4.71
C ASN A 372 -11.26 25.91 5.46
N GLY A 373 -10.42 24.88 5.57
CA GLY A 373 -10.80 23.59 6.15
C GLY A 373 -10.90 22.47 5.13
N ALA A 374 -10.73 21.23 5.60
CA ALA A 374 -10.94 20.02 4.81
C ALA A 374 -12.41 19.89 4.39
N GLY A 375 -12.67 19.52 3.13
CA GLY A 375 -14.03 19.40 2.58
C GLY A 375 -14.77 20.71 2.33
N VAL A 376 -14.19 21.87 2.69
CA VAL A 376 -14.82 23.20 2.55
C VAL A 376 -14.19 23.94 1.39
N ALA A 377 -15.00 24.58 0.54
CA ALA A 377 -14.52 25.42 -0.55
C ALA A 377 -13.56 26.52 -0.03
N ALA A 378 -12.44 26.71 -0.74
CA ALA A 378 -11.49 27.75 -0.44
C ALA A 378 -12.10 29.15 -0.63
N ARG A 379 -11.55 30.13 0.08
CA ARG A 379 -11.92 31.54 -0.09
C ARG A 379 -11.23 32.07 -1.34
N VAL A 380 -11.99 32.35 -2.39
CA VAL A 380 -11.47 32.70 -3.73
C VAL A 380 -11.42 34.21 -4.02
N ASN A 381 -12.04 35.04 -3.18
CA ASN A 381 -12.11 36.49 -3.35
C ASN A 381 -11.20 37.23 -2.35
N LEU A 382 -10.03 36.64 -2.04
CA LEU A 382 -9.04 37.30 -1.20
C LEU A 382 -7.95 37.92 -2.06
N ASP A 383 -7.90 39.24 -2.05
CA ASP A 383 -6.85 40.02 -2.68
C ASP A 383 -5.70 40.21 -1.68
N LEU A 384 -4.46 39.97 -2.13
CA LEU A 384 -3.27 40.41 -1.42
C LEU A 384 -3.12 41.92 -1.65
N THR A 385 -3.21 42.68 -0.57
CA THR A 385 -3.19 44.16 -0.59
C THR A 385 -2.16 44.65 0.40
N ASN A 386 -1.76 45.91 0.33
CA ASN A 386 -0.87 46.54 1.32
C ASN A 386 -1.43 46.54 2.76
N ALA A 387 -2.72 46.24 2.96
CA ALA A 387 -3.33 46.09 4.27
C ALA A 387 -3.39 44.62 4.75
N ARG A 388 -3.09 43.68 3.86
CA ARG A 388 -3.24 42.22 4.05
C ARG A 388 -1.98 41.44 3.67
N ASP A 389 -0.88 42.12 3.37
CA ASP A 389 0.45 41.53 3.26
C ASP A 389 1.10 41.40 4.64
N SER A 390 2.27 40.77 4.70
CA SER A 390 2.95 40.51 5.98
C SER A 390 3.71 41.72 6.51
N VAL A 391 4.09 42.65 5.63
CA VAL A 391 4.83 43.87 5.98
C VAL A 391 3.82 44.97 6.34
N ARG A 392 3.12 44.75 7.45
CA ARG A 392 2.18 45.74 8.00
C ARG A 392 2.94 46.84 8.71
N THR A 393 3.13 47.97 8.05
CA THR A 393 3.28 49.24 8.77
C THR A 393 1.88 49.79 9.04
N SER A 394 1.62 50.30 10.24
CA SER A 394 0.31 50.76 10.71
C SER A 394 -0.28 51.96 9.96
N ALA A 395 0.29 52.33 8.81
CA ALA A 395 -0.16 53.41 7.94
C ALA A 395 -0.66 52.85 6.61
N ALA A 396 -1.73 53.46 6.07
CA ALA A 396 -2.28 53.15 4.75
C ALA A 396 -1.28 53.35 3.57
N ASN A 397 -0.07 53.84 3.86
CA ASN A 397 1.03 54.02 2.94
C ASN A 397 2.15 53.08 3.41
N ASN A 398 2.26 51.91 2.78
CA ASN A 398 3.33 50.97 3.10
C ASN A 398 4.65 51.59 2.61
N ASN A 399 5.40 52.26 3.49
CA ASN A 399 6.65 52.93 3.15
C ASN A 399 7.82 51.96 2.92
N ALA A 400 7.63 50.66 3.20
CA ALA A 400 8.62 49.63 2.93
C ALA A 400 8.67 49.34 1.44
N ARG A 401 9.85 49.48 0.84
CA ARG A 401 10.08 49.11 -0.55
C ARG A 401 10.44 47.62 -0.64
N PRO A 402 10.10 46.93 -1.74
CA PRO A 402 10.54 45.56 -1.96
C PRO A 402 12.05 45.37 -1.77
N SER A 403 12.88 46.33 -2.17
CA SER A 403 14.34 46.30 -1.93
C SER A 403 14.76 46.38 -0.47
N ASP A 404 13.95 46.97 0.42
CA ASP A 404 14.24 47.03 1.86
C ASP A 404 14.02 45.67 2.54
N ILE A 405 13.19 44.82 1.94
CA ILE A 405 12.77 43.51 2.46
C ILE A 405 13.56 42.39 1.80
N ALA A 406 13.94 42.58 0.53
CA ALA A 406 14.65 41.60 -0.27
C ALA A 406 15.94 41.14 0.40
N MET A 407 16.22 39.85 0.30
CA MET A 407 17.49 39.29 0.71
C MET A 407 18.60 39.89 -0.14
N ASN A 408 19.73 40.24 0.48
CA ASN A 408 20.88 40.76 -0.26
C ASN A 408 21.68 39.59 -0.86
N PRO A 409 21.64 39.37 -2.19
CA PRO A 409 22.30 38.24 -2.80
C PRO A 409 23.83 38.33 -2.68
N MET A 410 24.42 39.53 -2.67
CA MET A 410 25.87 39.68 -2.54
C MET A 410 26.36 39.25 -1.16
N LEU A 411 25.64 39.57 -0.09
CA LEU A 411 25.97 39.08 1.24
C LEU A 411 25.85 37.55 1.32
N LEU A 412 24.81 36.98 0.71
CA LEU A 412 24.59 35.52 0.68
C LEU A 412 25.65 34.76 -0.14
N PHE A 413 26.17 35.34 -1.22
CA PHE A 413 27.22 34.71 -2.05
C PHE A 413 28.65 34.94 -1.52
N THR A 414 28.89 35.99 -0.73
CA THR A 414 30.24 36.35 -0.24
C THR A 414 30.50 35.96 1.21
N ARG A 415 29.45 35.77 2.01
CA ARG A 415 29.56 35.18 3.35
C ARG A 415 29.13 33.72 3.27
N ASP A 416 30.07 32.86 2.97
CA ASP A 416 29.94 31.41 3.13
C ASP A 416 29.98 31.06 4.63
N ILE A 417 28.93 31.47 5.33
CA ILE A 417 28.58 30.88 6.62
C ILE A 417 27.43 29.97 6.27
N ALA A 418 27.68 28.66 6.25
CA ALA A 418 26.60 27.68 6.21
C ALA A 418 25.61 28.03 7.33
N GLN A 419 24.47 28.60 6.95
CA GLN A 419 23.31 28.78 7.82
C GLN A 419 22.63 27.44 8.02
#